data_AF-X6M223-F1
#
_entry.id   AF-X6M223-F1
#
_cell.length_a   1.000
_cell.length_b   1.000
_cell.length_c   1.000
_cell.angle_alpha   90.00
_cell.angle_beta   90.00
_cell.angle_gamma   90.00
#
_symmetry.space_group_name_H-M   'P 1'
#
loop_
_entity.id
_entity.type
_entity.pdbx_description
1 polymer ?
#
loop_
_entity_poly.entity_id
_entity_poly.type
_entity_poly.pdbx_seq_one_letter_code
_entity_poly.pdbx_strand_id
1 'polypeptide(L)'
;MSPSRGVLSETDYKLIFPHDIVVIQQFNCELLSNFEAIYKHFDNNTSLLGPQMNFFIPYLKMYQSYINNHSRAISTIQRLCASDIKFKNYLFTKCQQSSRKLPLESFLILPIQRIPRYELLLDKILANTEPTHPDRGDLQKALEKIKRESKITNERIKDFQCRQIVREIEQRFNDEVRLVAASRFFYQKKKKKKKKKGLLLLITILFVCLFGENNATNRKFVKEGPLRKIGKLLNERLNCVFFLFTDCLVYGYVASNGRNDNLRWGKLIPIDQWLECKPCTLKHLLLPSTCFEIRSSQESMILCASNVCLCLCVYVLHICIYMYIY
;
A
#
# COMPACT_ATOMS: atom_id res chain seq x y z
N MET A 1 -18.95 -17.97 -16.42
CA MET A 1 -19.44 -16.68 -16.96
C MET A 1 -18.91 -16.54 -18.38
N SER A 2 -19.77 -16.30 -19.36
CA SER A 2 -19.36 -16.17 -20.77
C SER A 2 -18.96 -14.73 -21.08
N PRO A 3 -17.94 -14.48 -21.92
CA PRO A 3 -17.63 -13.13 -22.37
C PRO A 3 -18.86 -12.52 -23.06
N SER A 4 -19.22 -11.29 -22.72
CA SER A 4 -20.23 -10.52 -23.45
C SER A 4 -19.68 -10.26 -24.86
N ARG A 5 -20.03 -11.16 -25.82
CA ARG A 5 -19.55 -11.13 -27.20
C ARG A 5 -19.68 -9.71 -27.76
N GLY A 6 -18.54 -9.06 -28.03
CA GLY A 6 -18.44 -7.77 -28.70
C GLY A 6 -18.30 -6.52 -27.81
N VAL A 7 -18.40 -6.61 -26.48
CA VAL A 7 -18.27 -5.44 -25.57
C VAL A 7 -16.95 -5.44 -24.79
N LEU A 8 -16.36 -6.61 -24.57
CA LEU A 8 -15.14 -6.76 -23.80
C LEU A 8 -14.18 -7.72 -24.51
N SER A 9 -12.90 -7.37 -24.54
CA SER A 9 -11.86 -8.29 -25.02
C SER A 9 -11.70 -9.45 -24.02
N GLU A 10 -11.27 -10.62 -24.51
CA GLU A 10 -11.00 -11.79 -23.65
C GLU A 10 -9.92 -11.47 -22.60
N THR A 11 -8.94 -10.64 -22.96
CA THR A 11 -7.86 -10.20 -22.07
C THR A 11 -8.38 -9.34 -20.94
N ASP A 12 -9.19 -8.31 -21.25
CA ASP A 12 -9.81 -7.45 -20.24
C ASP A 12 -10.78 -8.24 -19.36
N TYR A 13 -11.52 -9.18 -19.96
CA TYR A 13 -12.44 -10.07 -19.24
C TYR A 13 -11.72 -10.87 -18.16
N LYS A 14 -10.64 -11.57 -18.51
CA LYS A 14 -9.85 -12.38 -17.57
C LYS A 14 -9.16 -11.52 -16.50
N LEU A 15 -8.87 -10.27 -16.82
CA LEU A 15 -8.24 -9.35 -15.87
C LEU A 15 -9.27 -8.79 -14.87
N ILE A 16 -10.50 -8.50 -15.30
CA ILE A 16 -11.58 -8.07 -14.40
C ILE A 16 -12.10 -9.25 -13.56
N PHE A 17 -12.30 -10.40 -14.19
CA PHE A 17 -12.84 -11.62 -13.58
C PHE A 17 -11.80 -12.75 -13.67
N PRO A 18 -10.77 -12.74 -12.81
CA PRO A 18 -9.77 -13.80 -12.81
C PRO A 18 -10.41 -15.12 -12.42
N HIS A 19 -9.84 -16.24 -12.91
CA HIS A 19 -10.31 -17.59 -12.58
C HIS A 19 -10.48 -17.83 -11.07
N ASP A 20 -9.65 -17.17 -10.26
CA ASP A 20 -9.74 -17.17 -8.80
C ASP A 20 -11.14 -16.88 -8.26
N ILE A 21 -11.94 -16.02 -8.92
CA ILE A 21 -13.30 -15.69 -8.46
C ILE A 21 -14.24 -16.90 -8.54
N VAL A 22 -14.06 -17.75 -9.56
CA VAL A 22 -14.87 -18.97 -9.76
C VAL A 22 -14.50 -20.01 -8.70
N VAL A 23 -13.20 -20.14 -8.45
CA VAL A 23 -12.69 -21.02 -7.39
C VAL A 23 -13.21 -20.57 -6.03
N ILE A 24 -13.09 -19.27 -5.71
CA ILE A 24 -13.63 -18.68 -4.48
C ILE A 24 -15.13 -18.98 -4.36
N GLN A 25 -15.90 -18.77 -5.42
CA GLN A 25 -17.33 -19.07 -5.41
C GLN A 25 -17.60 -20.54 -5.05
N GLN A 26 -16.94 -21.47 -5.72
CA GLN A 26 -17.12 -22.91 -5.49
C GLN A 26 -16.86 -23.30 -4.03
N PHE A 27 -15.73 -22.85 -3.46
CA PHE A 27 -15.40 -23.12 -2.06
C PHE A 27 -16.39 -22.48 -1.07
N ASN A 28 -16.95 -21.31 -1.38
CA ASN A 28 -17.97 -20.70 -0.50
C ASN A 28 -19.33 -21.38 -0.63
N CYS A 29 -19.67 -21.93 -1.79
CA CYS A 29 -20.87 -22.75 -1.96
C CYS A 29 -20.77 -24.04 -1.14
N GLU A 30 -19.60 -24.69 -1.11
CA GLU A 30 -19.36 -25.86 -0.28
C GLU A 30 -19.46 -25.53 1.22
N LEU A 31 -18.81 -24.45 1.65
CA LEU A 31 -18.91 -23.97 3.03
C LEU A 31 -20.36 -23.66 3.43
N LEU A 32 -21.12 -23.01 2.54
CA LEU A 32 -22.53 -22.71 2.75
C LEU A 32 -23.34 -24.00 2.92
N SER A 33 -23.16 -24.97 2.02
CA SER A 33 -23.87 -26.26 2.09
C SER A 33 -23.61 -26.99 3.41
N ASN A 34 -22.36 -26.98 3.89
CA ASN A 34 -22.00 -27.58 5.18
C ASN A 34 -22.69 -26.85 6.34
N PHE A 35 -22.75 -25.51 6.30
CA PHE A 35 -23.45 -24.74 7.33
C PHE A 35 -24.97 -24.90 7.29
N GLU A 36 -25.57 -24.98 6.10
CA GLU A 36 -27.01 -25.22 5.95
C GLU A 36 -27.40 -26.60 6.50
N ALA A 37 -26.55 -27.62 6.30
CA ALA A 37 -26.76 -28.95 6.87
C ALA A 37 -26.73 -28.94 8.40
N ILE A 38 -25.79 -28.21 9.01
CA ILE A 38 -25.72 -28.03 10.47
C ILE A 38 -26.93 -27.22 10.96
N TYR A 39 -27.27 -26.13 10.28
CA TYR A 39 -28.36 -25.24 10.67
C TYR A 39 -29.71 -25.96 10.70
N LYS A 40 -29.94 -26.88 9.76
CA LYS A 40 -31.19 -27.66 9.68
C LYS A 40 -31.46 -28.51 10.93
N HIS A 41 -30.40 -28.96 11.61
CA HIS A 41 -30.48 -29.80 12.81
C HIS A 41 -29.74 -29.14 13.99
N PHE A 42 -29.80 -27.81 14.06
CA PHE A 42 -29.03 -27.04 15.02
C PHE A 42 -29.51 -27.26 16.46
N ASP A 43 -28.54 -27.42 17.35
CA ASP A 43 -28.72 -27.57 18.78
C ASP A 43 -27.59 -26.83 19.51
N ASN A 44 -27.97 -26.01 20.50
CA ASN A 44 -27.07 -25.11 21.22
C ASN A 44 -25.97 -25.83 22.02
N ASN A 45 -26.12 -27.13 22.30
CA ASN A 45 -25.20 -27.88 23.17
C ASN A 45 -24.28 -28.82 22.39
N THR A 46 -24.66 -29.18 21.17
CA THR A 46 -24.01 -30.25 20.40
C THR A 46 -23.57 -29.85 19.00
N SER A 47 -24.11 -28.77 18.42
CA SER A 47 -23.75 -28.36 17.06
C SER A 47 -22.34 -27.79 16.96
N LEU A 48 -21.57 -28.24 15.97
CA LEU A 48 -20.15 -27.91 15.83
C LEU A 48 -19.91 -27.10 14.54
N LEU A 49 -19.54 -25.83 14.69
CA LEU A 49 -19.18 -24.92 13.59
C LEU A 49 -17.66 -24.77 13.46
N GLY A 50 -16.92 -24.89 14.56
CA GLY A 50 -15.48 -24.79 14.64
C GLY A 50 -14.74 -25.70 13.67
N PRO A 51 -15.05 -27.01 13.57
CA PRO A 51 -14.44 -27.93 12.61
C PRO A 51 -14.59 -27.48 11.15
N GLN A 52 -15.79 -27.02 10.77
CA GLN A 52 -16.05 -26.54 9.40
C GLN A 52 -15.19 -25.33 9.07
N MET A 53 -15.10 -24.36 9.99
CA MET A 53 -14.25 -23.19 9.81
C MET A 53 -12.76 -23.55 9.78
N ASN A 54 -12.32 -24.47 10.63
CA ASN A 54 -10.93 -24.94 10.65
C ASN A 54 -10.52 -25.63 9.35
N PHE A 55 -11.45 -26.34 8.70
CA PHE A 55 -11.25 -26.91 7.36
C PHE A 55 -11.21 -25.84 6.28
N PHE A 56 -12.09 -24.84 6.35
CA PHE A 56 -12.20 -23.78 5.34
C PHE A 56 -11.05 -22.76 5.36
N ILE A 57 -10.59 -22.32 6.54
CA ILE A 57 -9.63 -21.21 6.67
C ILE A 57 -8.33 -21.41 5.86
N PRO A 58 -7.68 -22.59 5.81
CA PRO A 58 -6.51 -22.81 4.97
C PRO A 58 -6.70 -22.45 3.48
N TYR A 59 -7.92 -22.59 2.96
CA TYR A 59 -8.25 -22.26 1.57
C TYR A 59 -8.30 -20.74 1.33
N LEU A 60 -8.41 -19.90 2.37
CA LEU A 60 -8.39 -18.44 2.22
C LEU A 60 -7.09 -17.92 1.56
N LYS A 61 -6.02 -18.71 1.57
CA LYS A 61 -4.79 -18.40 0.82
C LYS A 61 -5.06 -18.17 -0.68
N MET A 62 -6.04 -18.83 -1.29
CA MET A 62 -6.39 -18.61 -2.70
C MET A 62 -6.95 -17.20 -2.96
N TYR A 63 -7.53 -16.55 -1.94
CA TYR A 63 -8.00 -15.17 -2.06
C TYR A 63 -6.84 -14.20 -2.28
N GLN A 64 -5.61 -14.56 -1.93
CA GLN A 64 -4.46 -13.68 -2.07
C GLN A 64 -4.22 -13.31 -3.54
N SER A 65 -4.39 -14.26 -4.47
CA SER A 65 -4.26 -13.97 -5.91
C SER A 65 -5.34 -12.99 -6.38
N TYR A 66 -6.59 -13.23 -5.99
CA TYR A 66 -7.72 -12.34 -6.28
C TYR A 66 -7.48 -10.92 -5.73
N ILE A 67 -7.05 -10.81 -4.47
CA ILE A 67 -6.75 -9.55 -3.79
C ILE A 67 -5.63 -8.79 -4.49
N ASN A 68 -4.58 -9.48 -4.91
CA ASN A 68 -3.46 -8.89 -5.67
C ASN A 68 -3.88 -8.44 -7.08
N ASN A 69 -4.96 -9.00 -7.64
CA ASN A 69 -5.50 -8.61 -8.93
C ASN A 69 -6.55 -7.51 -8.84
N HIS A 70 -7.22 -7.35 -7.69
CA HIS A 70 -8.36 -6.45 -7.52
C HIS A 70 -8.09 -5.02 -8.02
N SER A 71 -6.96 -4.41 -7.63
CA SER A 71 -6.55 -3.08 -8.11
C SER A 71 -6.48 -2.98 -9.64
N ARG A 72 -5.88 -3.98 -10.29
CA ARG A 72 -5.74 -4.03 -11.76
C ARG A 72 -7.10 -4.18 -12.43
N ALA A 73 -8.01 -4.97 -11.83
CA ALA A 73 -9.40 -5.08 -12.27
C ALA A 73 -10.10 -3.72 -12.21
N ILE A 74 -9.99 -3.00 -11.09
CA ILE A 74 -10.58 -1.65 -10.93
C ILE A 74 -10.00 -0.66 -11.96
N SER A 75 -8.68 -0.58 -12.10
CA SER A 75 -8.04 0.31 -13.08
C SER A 75 -8.45 -0.01 -14.51
N THR A 76 -8.64 -1.29 -14.84
CA THR A 76 -9.11 -1.72 -16.16
C THR A 76 -10.55 -1.29 -16.41
N ILE A 77 -11.45 -1.44 -15.43
CA ILE A 77 -12.82 -0.95 -15.54
C ILE A 77 -12.83 0.56 -15.76
N GLN A 78 -12.05 1.31 -14.98
CA GLN A 78 -11.96 2.77 -15.11
C GLN A 78 -11.44 3.20 -16.48
N ARG A 79 -10.36 2.57 -16.96
CA ARG A 79 -9.80 2.81 -18.29
C ARG A 79 -10.84 2.55 -19.38
N LEU A 80 -11.52 1.40 -19.34
CA LEU A 80 -12.52 1.03 -20.34
C LEU A 80 -13.73 1.98 -20.30
N CYS A 81 -14.19 2.39 -19.12
CA CYS A 81 -15.24 3.39 -18.98
C CYS A 81 -14.86 4.77 -19.54
N ALA A 82 -13.57 5.11 -19.55
CA ALA A 82 -13.07 6.35 -20.11
C ALA A 82 -12.86 6.27 -21.63
N SER A 83 -12.40 5.14 -22.15
CA SER A 83 -12.04 4.97 -23.56
C SER A 83 -13.13 4.39 -24.45
N ASP A 84 -14.11 3.67 -23.87
CA ASP A 84 -15.14 2.96 -24.63
C ASP A 84 -16.56 3.28 -24.10
N ILE A 85 -17.28 4.11 -24.87
CA ILE A 85 -18.65 4.52 -24.56
C ILE A 85 -19.64 3.34 -24.59
N LYS A 86 -19.40 2.32 -25.43
CA LYS A 86 -20.27 1.14 -25.52
C LYS A 86 -20.13 0.31 -24.25
N PHE A 87 -18.90 0.09 -23.79
CA PHE A 87 -18.65 -0.58 -22.51
C PHE A 87 -19.27 0.19 -21.34
N LYS A 88 -19.05 1.51 -21.27
CA LYS A 88 -19.62 2.37 -20.21
C LYS A 88 -21.14 2.26 -20.14
N ASN A 89 -21.82 2.39 -21.29
CA ASN A 89 -23.28 2.31 -21.36
C ASN A 89 -23.78 0.91 -21.01
N TYR A 90 -23.12 -0.14 -21.53
CA TYR A 90 -23.43 -1.52 -21.19
C TYR A 90 -23.33 -1.78 -19.68
N LEU A 91 -22.23 -1.35 -19.05
CA LEU A 91 -22.01 -1.50 -17.61
C LEU A 91 -23.08 -0.74 -16.81
N PHE A 92 -23.37 0.51 -17.19
CA PHE A 92 -24.42 1.30 -16.54
C PHE A 92 -25.79 0.62 -16.59
N THR A 93 -26.20 0.14 -17.76
CA THR A 93 -27.46 -0.61 -17.92
C THR A 93 -27.48 -1.85 -17.03
N LYS A 94 -26.38 -2.62 -16.97
CA LYS A 94 -26.30 -3.81 -16.11
C LYS A 94 -26.35 -3.46 -14.63
N CYS A 95 -25.70 -2.40 -14.20
CA CYS A 95 -25.78 -1.92 -12.83
C CYS A 95 -27.23 -1.54 -12.47
N GLN A 96 -27.95 -0.82 -13.34
CA GLN A 96 -29.36 -0.44 -13.12
C GLN A 96 -30.33 -1.62 -13.10
N GLN A 97 -30.04 -2.67 -13.87
CA GLN A 97 -30.80 -3.93 -13.86
C GLN A 97 -30.52 -4.81 -12.64
N SER A 98 -29.42 -4.56 -11.92
CA SER A 98 -29.09 -5.32 -10.72
C SER A 98 -30.02 -4.96 -9.55
N SER A 99 -30.35 -5.95 -8.70
CA SER A 99 -31.25 -5.76 -7.57
C SER A 99 -30.81 -4.67 -6.58
N ARG A 100 -29.50 -4.42 -6.48
CA ARG A 100 -28.93 -3.41 -5.57
C ARG A 100 -28.61 -2.08 -6.24
N LYS A 101 -28.67 -1.99 -7.58
CA LYS A 101 -28.30 -0.80 -8.36
C LYS A 101 -26.93 -0.22 -8.01
N LEU A 102 -25.98 -1.09 -7.64
CA LEU A 102 -24.63 -0.71 -7.26
C LEU A 102 -23.66 -0.81 -8.45
N PRO A 103 -22.57 -0.02 -8.46
CA PRO A 103 -21.51 -0.19 -9.45
C PRO A 103 -20.80 -1.55 -9.27
N LEU A 104 -20.21 -2.08 -10.35
CA LEU A 104 -19.58 -3.41 -10.35
C LEU A 104 -18.45 -3.53 -9.33
N GLU A 105 -17.71 -2.45 -9.15
CA GLU A 105 -16.62 -2.30 -8.18
C GLU A 105 -17.09 -2.62 -6.75
N SER A 106 -18.32 -2.25 -6.40
CA SER A 106 -18.93 -2.55 -5.10
C SER A 106 -19.17 -4.05 -4.86
N PHE A 107 -19.22 -4.85 -5.92
CA PHE A 107 -19.31 -6.31 -5.82
C PHE A 107 -17.93 -6.97 -5.80
N LEU A 108 -16.98 -6.46 -6.59
CA LEU A 108 -15.61 -7.00 -6.66
C LEU A 108 -14.84 -6.87 -5.34
N ILE A 109 -15.21 -5.91 -4.49
CA ILE A 109 -14.60 -5.76 -3.16
C ILE A 109 -15.12 -6.78 -2.13
N LEU A 110 -16.26 -7.45 -2.38
CA LEU A 110 -16.92 -8.31 -1.39
C LEU A 110 -16.08 -9.52 -0.93
N PRO A 111 -15.35 -10.26 -1.79
CA PRO A 111 -14.50 -11.36 -1.35
C PRO A 111 -13.41 -10.90 -0.38
N ILE A 112 -12.88 -9.68 -0.58
CA ILE A 112 -11.84 -9.10 0.28
C ILE A 112 -12.43 -8.74 1.64
N GLN A 113 -13.62 -8.13 1.66
CA GLN A 113 -14.34 -7.78 2.89
C GLN A 113 -14.85 -9.00 3.68
N ARG A 114 -14.95 -10.17 3.04
CA ARG A 114 -15.49 -11.37 3.69
C ARG A 114 -14.54 -11.93 4.75
N ILE A 115 -13.23 -11.85 4.53
CA ILE A 115 -12.21 -12.34 5.46
C ILE A 115 -12.29 -11.67 6.84
N PRO A 116 -12.24 -10.32 6.97
CA PRO A 116 -12.38 -9.68 8.27
C PRO A 116 -13.77 -9.87 8.89
N ARG A 117 -14.82 -10.09 8.08
CA ARG A 117 -16.14 -10.43 8.61
C ARG A 117 -16.15 -11.81 9.28
N TYR A 118 -15.45 -12.81 8.75
CA TYR A 118 -15.34 -14.11 9.41
C TYR A 118 -14.66 -14.01 10.78
N GLU A 119 -13.63 -13.18 10.90
CA GLU A 119 -12.98 -12.88 12.18
C GLU A 119 -13.99 -12.32 13.19
N LEU A 120 -14.74 -11.28 12.83
CA LEU A 120 -15.74 -10.66 13.71
C LEU A 120 -16.87 -11.63 14.09
N LEU A 121 -17.30 -12.48 13.16
CA LEU A 121 -18.36 -13.47 13.42
C LEU A 121 -17.87 -14.57 14.36
N LEU A 122 -16.68 -15.13 14.12
CA LEU A 122 -16.08 -16.15 14.98
C LEU A 122 -15.82 -15.62 16.40
N ASP A 123 -15.34 -14.39 16.52
CA ASP A 123 -15.11 -13.73 17.81
C ASP A 123 -16.43 -13.63 18.61
N LYS A 124 -17.52 -13.20 17.95
CA LYS A 124 -18.85 -13.15 18.55
C LYS A 124 -19.41 -14.53 18.91
N ILE A 125 -19.27 -15.53 18.04
CA ILE A 125 -19.75 -16.90 18.32
C ILE A 125 -19.01 -17.45 19.54
N LEU A 126 -17.68 -17.34 19.58
CA LEU A 126 -16.87 -17.81 20.69
C LEU A 126 -17.22 -17.11 22.02
N ALA A 127 -17.48 -15.79 21.98
CA ALA A 127 -17.89 -15.02 23.14
C ALA A 127 -19.24 -15.47 23.72
N ASN A 128 -20.12 -16.05 22.91
CA ASN A 128 -21.44 -16.55 23.31
C ASN A 128 -21.50 -18.09 23.39
N THR A 129 -20.36 -18.78 23.34
CA THR A 129 -20.28 -20.24 23.47
C THR A 129 -19.84 -20.59 24.89
N GLU A 130 -20.57 -21.43 25.61
CA GLU A 130 -20.22 -21.80 26.99
C GLU A 130 -18.84 -22.45 27.11
N PRO A 131 -18.08 -22.24 28.22
CA PRO A 131 -16.77 -22.85 28.44
C PRO A 131 -16.72 -24.37 28.29
N THR A 132 -17.83 -25.04 28.60
CA THR A 132 -17.99 -26.50 28.56
C THR A 132 -18.48 -27.03 27.20
N HIS A 133 -18.88 -26.15 26.28
CA HIS A 133 -19.40 -26.56 24.98
C HIS A 133 -18.30 -27.24 24.14
N PRO A 134 -18.59 -28.38 23.49
CA PRO A 134 -17.59 -29.16 22.76
C PRO A 134 -16.91 -28.38 21.61
N ASP A 135 -17.64 -27.44 20.99
CA ASP A 135 -17.12 -26.65 19.85
C ASP A 135 -16.16 -25.51 20.26
N ARG A 136 -16.12 -25.13 21.55
CA ARG A 136 -15.39 -23.93 21.99
C ARG A 136 -13.91 -23.98 21.62
N GLY A 137 -13.26 -25.12 21.81
CA GLY A 137 -11.85 -25.31 21.49
C GLY A 137 -11.56 -25.15 20.00
N ASP A 138 -12.42 -25.66 19.13
CA ASP A 138 -12.23 -25.53 17.68
C ASP A 138 -12.60 -24.15 17.16
N LEU A 139 -13.60 -23.47 17.75
CA LEU A 139 -13.90 -22.06 17.49
C LEU A 139 -12.72 -21.16 17.85
N GLN A 140 -12.04 -21.40 18.98
CA GLN A 140 -10.84 -20.66 19.36
C GLN A 140 -9.70 -20.87 18.36
N LYS A 141 -9.42 -22.12 17.96
CA LYS A 141 -8.42 -22.41 16.93
C LYS A 141 -8.76 -21.73 15.59
N ALA A 142 -10.03 -21.75 15.19
CA ALA A 142 -10.48 -21.09 13.96
C ALA A 142 -10.25 -19.57 14.04
N LEU A 143 -10.60 -18.94 15.17
CA LEU A 143 -10.39 -17.53 15.42
C LEU A 143 -8.90 -17.13 15.35
N GLU A 144 -8.01 -17.93 15.92
CA GLU A 144 -6.57 -17.69 15.85
C GLU A 144 -6.03 -17.84 14.42
N LYS A 145 -6.50 -18.84 13.66
CA LYS A 145 -6.11 -19.03 12.26
C LYS A 145 -6.60 -17.88 11.38
N ILE A 146 -7.86 -17.45 11.50
CA ILE A 146 -8.40 -16.36 10.68
C ILE A 146 -7.71 -15.02 11.01
N LYS A 147 -7.40 -14.74 12.28
CA LYS A 147 -6.65 -13.54 12.69
C LYS A 147 -5.27 -13.48 12.02
N ARG A 148 -4.57 -14.63 11.94
CA ARG A 148 -3.29 -14.73 11.22
C ARG A 148 -3.45 -14.48 9.72
N GLU A 149 -4.40 -15.14 9.06
CA GLU A 149 -4.62 -14.96 7.61
C GLU A 149 -5.13 -13.54 7.25
N SER A 150 -5.96 -12.95 8.10
CA SER A 150 -6.46 -11.56 7.99
C SER A 150 -5.31 -10.55 8.07
N LYS A 151 -4.41 -10.71 9.05
CA LYS A 151 -3.20 -9.87 9.19
C LYS A 151 -2.30 -9.97 7.95
N ILE A 152 -1.99 -11.18 7.50
CA ILE A 152 -1.18 -11.43 6.30
C ILE A 152 -1.83 -10.78 5.07
N THR A 153 -3.15 -10.91 4.93
CA THR A 153 -3.91 -10.33 3.82
C THR A 153 -3.84 -8.80 3.83
N ASN A 154 -4.06 -8.18 4.98
CA ASN A 154 -4.02 -6.72 5.13
C ASN A 154 -2.62 -6.15 4.89
N GLU A 155 -1.57 -6.82 5.38
CA GLU A 155 -0.19 -6.46 5.11
C GLU A 155 0.14 -6.55 3.61
N ARG A 156 -0.33 -7.60 2.93
CA ARG A 156 -0.14 -7.75 1.49
C ARG A 156 -0.88 -6.71 0.65
N ILE A 157 -2.10 -6.33 1.06
CA ILE A 157 -2.84 -5.23 0.42
C ILE A 157 -2.06 -3.93 0.55
N LYS A 158 -1.58 -3.60 1.76
CA LYS A 158 -0.76 -2.41 2.00
C LYS A 158 0.52 -2.45 1.18
N ASP A 159 1.24 -3.56 1.18
CA ASP A 159 2.46 -3.71 0.37
C ASP A 159 2.18 -3.60 -1.14
N PHE A 160 1.06 -4.13 -1.61
CA PHE A 160 0.64 -3.99 -2.99
C PHE A 160 0.35 -2.53 -3.35
N GLN A 161 -0.42 -1.81 -2.51
CA GLN A 161 -0.71 -0.38 -2.69
C GLN A 161 0.57 0.45 -2.67
N CYS A 162 1.46 0.21 -1.71
CA CYS A 162 2.77 0.87 -1.67
C CYS A 162 3.56 0.63 -2.96
N ARG A 163 3.56 -0.59 -3.51
CA ARG A 163 4.23 -0.88 -4.79
C ARG A 163 3.58 -0.17 -5.98
N GLN A 164 2.26 0.03 -5.99
CA GLN A 164 1.61 0.80 -7.07
C GLN A 164 2.03 2.26 -7.03
N ILE A 165 2.05 2.89 -5.86
CA ILE A 165 2.53 4.27 -5.71
C ILE A 165 3.96 4.41 -6.23
N VAL A 166 4.85 3.45 -5.92
CA VAL A 166 6.22 3.46 -6.45
C VAL A 166 6.24 3.38 -7.99
N ARG A 167 5.37 2.56 -8.60
CA ARG A 167 5.25 2.47 -10.06
C ARG A 167 4.69 3.74 -10.70
N GLU A 168 3.69 4.36 -10.08
CA GLU A 168 3.12 5.63 -10.57
C GLU A 168 4.19 6.73 -10.57
N ILE A 169 5.04 6.76 -9.55
CA ILE A 169 6.20 7.67 -9.52
C ILE A 169 7.22 7.31 -10.60
N GLU A 170 7.50 6.02 -10.82
CA GLU A 170 8.39 5.54 -11.89
C GLU A 170 7.94 6.02 -13.28
N GLN A 171 6.63 5.94 -13.56
CA GLN A 171 6.04 6.38 -14.83
C GLN A 171 6.17 7.89 -15.07
N ARG A 172 6.23 8.70 -14.02
CA ARG A 172 6.47 10.16 -14.15
C ARG A 172 7.87 10.48 -14.69
N PHE A 173 8.78 9.50 -14.69
CA PHE A 173 10.11 9.59 -15.30
C PHE A 173 10.19 8.89 -16.66
N ASN A 174 9.06 8.62 -17.33
CA ASN A 174 8.99 7.93 -18.63
C ASN A 174 9.77 6.60 -18.66
N ASP A 175 9.76 5.86 -17.55
CA ASP A 175 10.49 4.59 -17.37
C ASP A 175 12.01 4.68 -17.57
N GLU A 176 12.61 5.89 -17.54
CA GLU A 176 14.07 6.06 -17.58
C GLU A 176 14.77 5.44 -16.37
N VAL A 177 14.03 5.17 -15.30
CA VAL A 177 14.55 4.66 -14.03
C VAL A 177 13.71 3.51 -13.52
N ARG A 178 14.37 2.49 -12.96
CA ARG A 178 13.72 1.39 -12.28
C ARG A 178 13.65 1.61 -10.77
N LEU A 179 12.50 2.03 -10.27
CA LEU A 179 12.28 2.25 -8.83
C LEU A 179 11.74 1.01 -8.12
N VAL A 180 11.01 0.15 -8.83
CA VAL A 180 10.60 -1.16 -8.33
C VAL A 180 11.77 -2.16 -8.39
N ALA A 181 12.49 -2.28 -7.26
CA ALA A 181 13.50 -3.31 -7.04
C ALA A 181 13.02 -4.37 -6.03
N ALA A 182 13.40 -5.63 -6.23
CA ALA A 182 13.33 -6.65 -5.19
C ALA A 182 14.59 -6.53 -4.32
N SER A 183 14.52 -5.81 -3.20
CA SER A 183 15.73 -5.43 -2.47
C SER A 183 16.14 -6.48 -1.44
N ARG A 184 17.31 -7.09 -1.63
CA ARG A 184 18.09 -7.76 -0.57
C ARG A 184 19.20 -6.81 -0.13
N PHE A 185 19.02 -6.13 1.00
CA PHE A 185 20.14 -5.53 1.73
C PHE A 185 19.97 -5.84 3.22
N PHE A 186 20.95 -6.49 3.82
CA PHE A 186 21.04 -6.78 5.25
C PHE A 186 21.89 -5.70 5.92
N TYR A 187 21.40 -5.12 7.01
CA TYR A 187 22.23 -4.33 7.93
C TYR A 187 22.15 -4.90 9.35
N GLN A 188 23.31 -5.16 9.94
CA GLN A 188 23.48 -5.82 11.23
C GLN A 188 23.38 -4.79 12.36
N LYS A 189 22.41 -4.98 13.27
CA LYS A 189 22.06 -4.02 14.33
C LYS A 189 23.05 -4.10 15.50
N LYS A 190 23.66 -2.98 15.92
CA LYS A 190 24.27 -2.82 17.25
C LYS A 190 23.29 -2.06 18.17
N LYS A 191 23.21 -2.48 19.45
CA LYS A 191 22.24 -1.98 20.46
C LYS A 191 22.56 -0.54 20.90
N LYS A 192 21.52 0.30 21.09
CA LYS A 192 21.62 1.60 21.78
C LYS A 192 20.59 1.84 22.89
N LYS A 193 21.01 2.65 23.87
CA LYS A 193 20.27 3.16 25.04
C LYS A 193 19.45 4.41 24.69
N LYS A 194 18.27 4.54 25.33
CA LYS A 194 17.26 5.60 25.13
C LYS A 194 17.62 6.93 25.80
N LYS A 195 17.22 8.05 25.17
CA LYS A 195 16.68 9.26 25.85
C LYS A 195 15.55 9.88 25.01
N LYS A 196 14.51 10.36 25.68
CA LYS A 196 13.30 11.04 25.13
C LYS A 196 13.47 12.56 25.17
N LYS A 197 12.92 13.27 24.17
CA LYS A 197 11.81 14.26 24.25
C LYS A 197 11.71 15.03 22.91
N GLY A 198 10.48 15.18 22.39
CA GLY A 198 10.18 16.16 21.33
C GLY A 198 9.26 15.71 20.19
N LEU A 199 8.00 16.14 20.28
CA LEU A 199 7.06 16.59 19.22
C LEU A 199 6.41 15.63 18.20
N LEU A 200 5.09 15.75 18.13
CA LEU A 200 4.04 14.88 17.56
C LEU A 200 4.07 14.64 16.04
N LEU A 201 5.07 15.14 15.30
CA LEU A 201 5.34 14.76 13.89
C LEU A 201 6.47 13.73 13.78
N LEU A 202 7.33 13.63 14.80
CA LEU A 202 8.32 12.55 14.90
C LEU A 202 7.64 11.20 15.01
N ILE A 203 6.44 11.11 15.60
CA ILE A 203 5.80 9.81 15.86
C ILE A 203 5.53 9.06 14.57
N THR A 204 5.10 9.67 13.47
CA THR A 204 4.81 8.90 12.25
C THR A 204 6.08 8.36 11.59
N ILE A 205 7.15 9.16 11.54
CA ILE A 205 8.42 8.74 10.91
C ILE A 205 9.21 7.81 11.86
N LEU A 206 9.27 8.10 13.16
CA LEU A 206 9.85 7.18 14.15
C LEU A 206 9.02 5.90 14.28
N PHE A 207 7.70 5.90 14.14
CA PHE A 207 6.90 4.67 14.28
C PHE A 207 7.09 3.76 13.07
N VAL A 208 7.19 4.32 11.86
CA VAL A 208 7.59 3.56 10.66
C VAL A 208 9.03 3.04 10.78
N CYS A 209 9.96 3.81 11.33
CA CYS A 209 11.38 3.43 11.45
C CYS A 209 11.75 2.58 12.69
N LEU A 210 11.00 2.68 13.80
CA LEU A 210 11.29 1.97 15.07
C LEU A 210 10.39 0.76 15.30
N PHE A 211 9.16 0.75 14.77
CA PHE A 211 8.18 -0.33 14.95
C PHE A 211 7.80 -1.04 13.64
N GLY A 212 8.25 -0.55 12.49
CA GLY A 212 8.29 -1.38 11.29
C GLY A 212 9.28 -2.52 11.55
N GLU A 213 8.78 -3.74 11.74
CA GLU A 213 9.62 -4.93 11.73
C GLU A 213 10.56 -4.83 10.53
N ASN A 214 11.87 -4.92 10.78
CA ASN A 214 12.98 -4.81 9.82
C ASN A 214 12.97 -5.92 8.72
N ASN A 215 11.79 -6.45 8.39
CA ASN A 215 11.53 -7.44 7.36
C ASN A 215 10.87 -6.83 6.11
N ALA A 216 10.66 -5.51 6.04
CA ALA A 216 10.11 -4.88 4.84
C ALA A 216 11.20 -4.78 3.74
N THR A 217 11.38 -5.87 2.99
CA THR A 217 12.35 -6.03 1.88
C THR A 217 12.06 -5.19 0.63
N ASN A 218 11.10 -4.27 0.68
CA ASN A 218 10.62 -3.53 -0.49
C ASN A 218 10.66 -2.01 -0.23
N ARG A 219 11.12 -1.24 -1.21
CA ARG A 219 11.06 0.23 -1.24
C ARG A 219 9.62 0.72 -1.03
N LYS A 220 9.40 1.60 -0.05
CA LYS A 220 8.09 2.22 0.22
C LYS A 220 8.18 3.74 0.08
N PHE A 221 7.17 4.33 -0.57
CA PHE A 221 7.04 5.78 -0.68
C PHE A 221 6.65 6.39 0.68
N VAL A 222 7.31 7.50 1.03
CA VAL A 222 7.08 8.22 2.28
C VAL A 222 6.41 9.56 2.00
N LYS A 223 6.97 10.37 1.09
CA LYS A 223 6.48 11.73 0.81
C LYS A 223 7.04 12.28 -0.50
N GLU A 224 6.27 13.12 -1.18
CA GLU A 224 6.77 13.97 -2.27
C GLU A 224 6.67 15.45 -1.92
N GLY A 225 7.47 16.28 -2.59
CA GLY A 225 7.37 17.73 -2.45
C GLY A 225 8.20 18.51 -3.46
N PRO A 226 7.72 19.69 -3.89
CA PRO A 226 8.48 20.57 -4.76
C PRO A 226 9.58 21.30 -3.98
N LEU A 227 10.78 21.35 -4.54
CA LEU A 227 11.91 22.13 -4.03
C LEU A 227 12.64 22.80 -5.20
N ARG A 228 13.30 23.93 -4.93
CA ARG A 228 14.15 24.60 -5.92
C ARG A 228 15.60 24.25 -5.67
N LYS A 229 16.26 23.61 -6.63
CA LYS A 229 17.70 23.36 -6.60
C LYS A 229 18.43 24.60 -7.12
N ILE A 230 19.41 25.08 -6.37
CA ILE A 230 20.31 26.14 -6.83
C ILE A 230 21.39 25.49 -7.72
N GLY A 231 21.51 26.00 -8.95
CA GLY A 231 22.49 25.53 -9.93
C GLY A 231 23.92 25.95 -9.59
N LYS A 232 24.88 25.46 -10.38
CA LYS A 232 26.31 25.80 -10.21
C LYS A 232 26.57 27.29 -10.43
N LEU A 233 25.87 27.87 -11.40
CA LEU A 233 25.76 29.30 -11.56
C LEU A 233 24.66 29.74 -10.57
N LEU A 234 25.03 30.43 -9.49
CA LEU A 234 24.16 30.72 -8.33
C LEU A 234 22.84 31.44 -8.65
N ASN A 235 22.70 31.97 -9.87
CA ASN A 235 21.48 32.59 -10.39
C ASN A 235 20.50 31.58 -11.05
N GLU A 236 20.95 30.36 -11.34
CA GLU A 236 20.12 29.32 -11.92
C GLU A 236 19.30 28.63 -10.82
N ARG A 237 17.97 28.67 -10.95
CA ARG A 237 17.05 28.01 -10.03
C ARG A 237 16.24 26.98 -10.79
N LEU A 238 16.50 25.71 -10.48
CA LEU A 238 15.86 24.58 -11.13
C LEU A 238 14.70 24.08 -10.28
N ASN A 239 13.48 24.13 -10.81
CA ASN A 239 12.32 23.54 -10.14
C ASN A 239 12.42 22.01 -10.19
N CYS A 240 12.40 21.39 -9.01
CA CYS A 240 12.52 19.96 -8.85
C CYS A 240 11.34 19.42 -8.03
N VAL A 241 10.99 18.16 -8.27
CA VAL A 241 10.12 17.39 -7.39
C VAL A 241 10.97 16.30 -6.75
N PHE A 242 10.94 16.24 -5.43
CA PHE A 242 11.63 15.23 -4.63
C PHE A 242 10.64 14.19 -4.14
N PHE A 243 11.07 12.93 -4.17
CA PHE A 243 10.35 11.75 -3.71
C PHE A 243 11.21 11.04 -2.67
N LEU A 244 10.72 11.04 -1.43
CA LEU A 244 11.35 10.31 -0.36
C LEU A 244 10.79 8.90 -0.30
N PHE A 245 11.69 7.92 -0.33
CA PHE A 245 11.43 6.53 -0.05
C PHE A 245 12.10 6.09 1.25
N THR A 246 11.80 4.88 1.70
CA THR A 246 12.40 4.30 2.91
C THR A 246 13.90 4.04 2.81
N ASP A 247 14.43 3.89 1.59
CA ASP A 247 15.84 3.53 1.32
C ASP A 247 16.59 4.58 0.49
N CYS A 248 15.89 5.53 -0.14
CA CYS A 248 16.50 6.55 -0.99
C CYS A 248 15.67 7.83 -1.10
N LEU A 249 16.31 8.90 -1.54
CA LEU A 249 15.71 10.15 -1.99
C LEU A 249 15.91 10.25 -3.51
N VAL A 250 14.83 10.40 -4.25
CA VAL A 250 14.86 10.55 -5.72
C VAL A 250 14.38 11.95 -6.07
N TYR A 251 14.95 12.56 -7.10
CA TYR A 251 14.40 13.81 -7.62
C TYR A 251 14.45 13.90 -9.14
N GLY A 252 13.51 14.67 -9.68
CA GLY A 252 13.41 15.02 -11.10
C GLY A 252 13.21 16.50 -11.32
N TYR A 253 13.58 16.98 -12.50
CA TYR A 253 13.38 18.36 -12.92
C TYR A 253 12.02 18.50 -13.61
N VAL A 254 11.28 19.55 -13.25
CA VAL A 254 9.99 19.87 -13.88
C VAL A 254 10.26 20.43 -15.29
N ALA A 255 9.60 19.88 -16.30
CA ALA A 255 9.68 20.40 -17.66
C ALA A 255 9.11 21.83 -17.75
N SER A 256 9.55 22.60 -18.74
CA SER A 256 9.19 24.02 -18.93
C SER A 256 7.68 24.27 -19.14
N ASN A 257 6.89 23.22 -19.38
CA ASN A 257 5.44 23.25 -19.47
C ASN A 257 4.71 23.24 -18.11
N GLY A 258 5.44 23.16 -16.99
CA GLY A 258 4.92 23.37 -15.63
C GLY A 258 4.01 22.27 -15.07
N ARG A 259 3.86 21.13 -15.77
CA ARG A 259 3.09 19.98 -15.26
C ARG A 259 4.01 19.04 -14.50
N ASN A 260 3.61 18.65 -13.29
CA ASN A 260 4.36 17.74 -12.43
C ASN A 260 4.40 16.28 -12.96
N ASP A 261 3.65 15.96 -14.00
CA ASP A 261 3.41 14.58 -14.44
C ASP A 261 4.50 14.05 -15.38
N ASN A 262 5.37 14.92 -15.89
CA ASN A 262 6.48 14.54 -16.76
C ASN A 262 7.79 15.16 -16.24
N LEU A 263 8.61 14.34 -15.60
CA LEU A 263 9.84 14.74 -14.94
C LEU A 263 11.05 14.25 -15.73
N ARG A 264 12.00 15.14 -16.00
CA ARG A 264 13.32 14.73 -16.48
C ARG A 264 14.10 14.15 -15.31
N TRP A 265 14.72 12.99 -15.51
CA TRP A 265 15.52 12.34 -14.47
C TRP A 265 16.58 13.27 -13.88
N GLY A 266 16.68 13.26 -12.54
CA GLY A 266 17.71 13.94 -11.79
C GLY A 266 18.71 12.92 -11.25
N LYS A 267 18.45 12.43 -10.04
CA LYS A 267 19.30 11.43 -9.39
C LYS A 267 18.54 10.64 -8.32
N LEU A 268 19.07 9.45 -8.01
CA LEU A 268 18.73 8.66 -6.82
C LEU A 268 19.86 8.81 -5.82
N ILE A 269 19.54 9.25 -4.61
CA ILE A 269 20.47 9.43 -3.51
C ILE A 269 20.12 8.39 -2.44
N PRO A 270 20.97 7.38 -2.18
CA PRO A 270 20.73 6.42 -1.11
C PRO A 270 20.62 7.13 0.25
N ILE A 271 19.71 6.65 1.11
CA ILE A 271 19.71 7.06 2.53
C ILE A 271 20.74 6.19 3.24
N ASP A 272 21.98 6.67 3.24
CA ASP A 272 23.12 6.03 3.89
C ASP A 272 23.66 6.89 5.05
N GLN A 273 24.74 6.42 5.69
CA GLN A 273 25.36 7.13 6.81
C GLN A 273 25.96 8.50 6.44
N TRP A 274 26.06 8.81 5.15
CA TRP A 274 26.65 10.04 4.61
C TRP A 274 25.61 11.07 4.22
N LEU A 275 24.31 10.72 4.25
CA LEU A 275 23.23 11.65 3.96
C LEU A 275 23.03 12.61 5.14
N GLU A 276 23.45 13.86 4.95
CA GLU A 276 23.32 14.96 5.89
C GLU A 276 22.48 16.09 5.28
N CYS A 277 21.76 16.81 6.15
CA CYS A 277 20.95 17.97 5.76
C CYS A 277 21.17 19.09 6.76
N LYS A 278 21.76 20.19 6.31
CA LYS A 278 22.22 21.28 7.17
C LYS A 278 21.63 22.62 6.73
N PRO A 279 21.41 23.57 7.65
CA PRO A 279 21.09 24.94 7.27
C PRO A 279 22.15 25.48 6.32
N CYS A 280 21.73 26.22 5.29
CA CYS A 280 22.69 26.87 4.41
C CYS A 280 23.40 28.00 5.20
N THR A 281 24.69 27.85 5.44
CA THR A 281 25.50 28.82 6.22
C THR A 281 26.28 29.80 5.33
N LEU A 282 26.08 29.75 4.02
CA LEU A 282 26.73 30.63 3.04
C LEU A 282 26.15 32.06 3.14
N LYS A 283 26.65 32.83 4.10
CA LYS A 283 26.22 34.21 4.41
C LYS A 283 26.41 35.19 3.24
N HIS A 284 27.35 34.91 2.34
CA HIS A 284 27.68 35.80 1.20
C HIS A 284 26.63 35.79 0.07
N LEU A 285 25.67 34.86 0.09
CA LEU A 285 24.77 34.62 -1.05
C LEU A 285 23.34 35.16 -0.87
N LEU A 286 23.06 35.90 0.22
CA LEU A 286 21.72 36.46 0.53
C LEU A 286 20.58 35.43 0.35
N LEU A 287 20.85 34.16 0.66
CA LEU A 287 19.89 33.09 0.45
C LEU A 287 18.79 33.14 1.53
N PRO A 288 17.51 32.89 1.16
CA PRO A 288 16.44 32.79 2.13
C PRO A 288 16.70 31.78 3.24
N SER A 289 16.14 32.01 4.44
CA SER A 289 16.18 31.06 5.56
C SER A 289 15.48 29.72 5.29
N THR A 290 14.75 29.63 4.16
CA THR A 290 14.15 28.39 3.66
C THR A 290 15.12 27.53 2.85
N CYS A 291 16.38 27.97 2.69
CA CYS A 291 17.41 27.22 1.97
C CYS A 291 18.27 26.36 2.92
N PHE A 292 18.60 25.16 2.47
CA PHE A 292 19.38 24.17 3.19
C PHE A 292 20.26 23.38 2.22
N GLU A 293 21.33 22.78 2.73
CA GLU A 293 22.25 21.93 1.97
C GLU A 293 21.93 20.46 2.29
N ILE A 294 21.74 19.65 1.25
CA ILE A 294 21.78 18.19 1.35
C ILE A 294 23.15 17.74 0.86
N ARG A 295 23.85 16.96 1.68
CA ARG A 295 25.11 16.31 1.33
C ARG A 295 24.94 14.80 1.43
N SER A 296 25.50 14.07 0.50
CA SER A 296 25.48 12.60 0.47
C SER A 296 26.84 12.09 -0.04
N SER A 297 27.02 10.77 -0.02
CA SER A 297 28.16 10.10 -0.66
C SER A 297 28.29 10.39 -2.16
N GLN A 298 27.20 10.77 -2.83
CA GLN A 298 27.15 10.94 -4.29
C GLN A 298 27.00 12.38 -4.77
N GLU A 299 26.50 13.29 -3.93
CA GLU A 299 26.20 14.67 -4.33
C GLU A 299 26.02 15.60 -3.12
N SER A 300 26.42 16.87 -3.29
CA SER A 300 26.04 17.98 -2.41
C SER A 300 25.24 19.00 -3.20
N MET A 301 24.10 19.45 -2.67
CA MET A 301 23.22 20.41 -3.33
C MET A 301 22.54 21.35 -2.35
N ILE A 302 22.32 22.59 -2.80
CA ILE A 302 21.55 23.59 -2.05
C ILE A 302 20.13 23.60 -2.59
N LEU A 303 19.17 23.42 -1.70
CA LEU A 303 17.74 23.40 -1.98
C LEU A 303 17.04 24.51 -1.22
N CYS A 304 16.02 25.10 -1.82
CA CYS A 304 15.17 26.10 -1.18
C CYS A 304 13.70 25.66 -1.22
N ALA A 305 13.07 25.67 -0.04
CA ALA A 305 11.64 25.43 0.10
C ALA A 305 10.83 26.71 -0.16
N SER A 306 9.58 26.54 -0.59
CA SER A 306 8.64 27.64 -0.81
C SER A 306 8.15 28.30 0.49
N ASN A 307 8.20 27.58 1.62
CA ASN A 307 7.88 28.13 2.93
C ASN A 307 8.68 27.47 4.06
N VAL A 308 8.63 28.08 5.25
CA VAL A 308 9.37 27.65 6.44
C VAL A 308 8.85 26.31 6.99
N CYS A 309 7.56 26.01 6.87
CA CYS A 309 6.98 24.73 7.31
C CYS A 309 7.50 23.53 6.51
N LEU A 310 7.69 23.69 5.20
CA LEU A 310 8.32 22.70 4.32
C LEU A 310 9.81 22.53 4.68
N CYS A 311 10.51 23.63 4.98
CA CYS A 311 11.89 23.60 5.46
C CYS A 311 12.00 22.80 6.78
N LEU A 312 11.12 23.07 7.76
CA LEU A 312 11.04 22.34 9.03
C LEU A 312 10.74 20.85 8.86
N CYS A 313 9.91 20.45 7.89
CA CYS A 313 9.68 19.04 7.57
C CYS A 313 10.96 18.33 7.11
N VAL A 314 11.86 19.03 6.42
CA VAL A 314 13.15 18.49 5.97
C VAL A 314 14.16 18.42 7.13
N TYR A 315 14.13 19.36 8.07
CA TYR A 315 14.88 19.24 9.33
C TYR A 315 14.43 18.04 10.18
N VAL A 316 13.12 17.72 10.19
CA VAL A 316 12.63 16.49 10.82
C VAL A 316 13.19 15.26 10.12
N LEU A 317 13.38 15.30 8.79
CA LEU A 317 14.08 14.25 8.05
C LEU A 317 15.52 14.05 8.51
N HIS A 318 16.26 15.15 8.71
CA HIS A 318 17.63 15.11 9.24
C HIS A 318 17.69 14.43 10.60
N ILE A 319 16.75 14.76 11.51
CA ILE A 319 16.66 14.13 12.84
C ILE A 319 16.31 12.65 12.72
N CYS A 320 15.45 12.26 11.78
CA CYS A 320 15.07 10.86 11.56
C CYS A 320 16.22 10.03 10.98
N ILE A 321 17.00 10.59 10.05
CA ILE A 321 18.21 9.96 9.49
C ILE A 321 19.27 9.81 10.59
N TYR A 322 19.50 10.86 11.38
CA TYR A 322 20.46 10.84 12.49
C TYR A 322 20.08 9.82 13.58
N MET A 323 18.78 9.63 13.87
CA MET A 323 18.28 8.61 14.80
C MET A 323 18.31 7.17 14.22
N TYR A 324 18.36 7.01 12.90
CA TYR A 324 18.42 5.71 12.24
C TYR A 324 19.86 5.16 12.16
N ILE A 325 20.85 6.04 12.00
CA ILE A 325 22.27 5.68 11.88
C ILE A 325 22.94 5.47 13.27
N TYR A 326 22.40 6.10 14.31
CA TYR A 326 22.98 6.12 15.65
C TYR A 326 22.05 5.50 16.70
#